data_AF-X0TR16-F1
#
_entry.id   AF-X0TR16-F1
#
_cell.length_a   1.000
_cell.length_b   1.000
_cell.length_c   1.000
_cell.angle_alpha   90.00
_cell.angle_beta   90.00
_cell.angle_gamma   90.00
#
_symmetry.space_group_name_H-M   'P 1'
#
loop_
_entity.id
_entity.type
_entity.pdbx_description
1 polymer ?
#
loop_
_entity_poly.entity_id
_entity_poly.type
_entity_poly.pdbx_seq_one_letter_code
_entity_poly.pdbx_strand_id
1 'polypeptide(L)'
;ISVGEARRLCVVFEMQVGRNMVIWHVRQEPVKSSGNPMFDDSARTMLLKLLDDKTPLPTPPKEVDEQYRSRKVQLSILGDPHGDPSRCK
;
A
#
# COMPACT_ATOMS: atom_id res chain seq x y z
N ILE A 1 18.91 -1.99 8.22
CA ILE A 1 18.19 -0.73 8.47
C ILE A 1 18.09 -0.57 9.99
N SER A 2 18.56 0.53 10.55
CA SER A 2 18.38 0.82 11.97
C SER A 2 16.91 1.16 12.29
N VAL A 3 16.49 1.02 13.55
CA VAL A 3 15.11 1.38 13.97
C VAL A 3 14.78 2.84 13.65
N GLY A 4 15.76 3.75 13.79
CA GLY A 4 15.59 5.17 13.46
C GLY A 4 15.39 5.43 11.97
N GLU A 5 16.02 4.66 11.10
CA GLU A 5 15.82 4.73 9.65
C GLU A 5 14.47 4.12 9.26
N ALA A 6 14.10 2.95 9.82
CA ALA A 6 12.83 2.29 9.54
C ALA A 6 11.62 3.21 9.82
N ARG A 7 11.68 3.99 10.91
CA ARG A 7 10.69 5.00 11.28
C ARG A 7 10.49 6.14 10.28
N ARG A 8 11.46 6.34 9.38
CA ARG A 8 11.42 7.40 8.35
C ARG A 8 10.97 6.86 6.99
N LEU A 9 11.00 5.54 6.79
CA LEU A 9 10.62 4.93 5.53
C LEU A 9 9.10 4.99 5.35
N CYS A 10 8.70 5.67 4.28
CA CYS A 10 7.31 5.90 3.94
C CYS A 10 7.14 5.94 2.43
N VAL A 11 6.50 4.92 1.86
CA VAL A 11 6.21 4.88 0.42
C VAL A 11 4.71 4.87 0.20
N VAL A 12 4.24 5.63 -0.79
CA VAL A 12 2.82 5.68 -1.14
C VAL A 12 2.65 5.13 -2.56
N PHE A 13 1.84 4.08 -2.68
CA PHE A 13 1.45 3.53 -3.98
C PHE A 13 -0.01 3.83 -4.26
N GLU A 14 -0.32 3.95 -5.54
CA GLU A 14 -1.69 3.98 -6.03
C GLU A 14 -2.06 2.60 -6.56
N MET A 15 -3.20 2.08 -6.11
CA MET A 15 -3.74 0.80 -6.56
C MET A 15 -5.24 0.88 -6.79
N GLN A 16 -5.77 -0.07 -7.55
CA GLN A 16 -7.19 -0.19 -7.81
C GLN A 16 -7.73 -1.50 -7.23
N VAL A 17 -8.82 -1.39 -6.49
CA VAL A 17 -9.48 -2.51 -5.81
C VAL A 17 -10.76 -2.86 -6.54
N GLY A 18 -10.98 -4.15 -6.79
CA GLY A 18 -12.14 -4.68 -7.51
C GLY A 18 -13.37 -4.78 -6.62
N ARG A 19 -14.51 -5.20 -7.20
CA ARG A 19 -15.76 -5.42 -6.44
C ARG A 19 -15.66 -6.56 -5.44
N ASN A 20 -14.80 -7.52 -5.73
CA ASN A 20 -14.48 -8.69 -4.91
C ASN A 20 -13.34 -8.43 -3.92
N MET A 21 -12.97 -7.16 -3.67
CA MET A 21 -11.90 -6.78 -2.76
C MET A 21 -10.53 -7.40 -3.12
N VAL A 22 -10.22 -7.56 -4.41
CA VAL A 22 -8.86 -7.91 -4.87
C VAL A 22 -8.20 -6.73 -5.55
N ILE A 23 -6.88 -6.65 -5.46
CA ILE A 23 -6.10 -5.69 -6.25
C ILE A 23 -6.13 -6.16 -7.71
N TRP A 24 -6.48 -5.29 -8.64
CA TRP A 24 -6.43 -5.59 -10.08
C TRP A 24 -5.45 -4.71 -10.85
N HIS A 25 -4.96 -3.63 -10.24
CA HIS A 25 -3.92 -2.78 -10.79
C HIS A 25 -3.11 -2.13 -9.69
N VAL A 26 -1.79 -2.09 -9.86
CA VAL A 26 -0.84 -1.34 -9.03
C VAL A 26 -0.03 -0.44 -9.96
N ARG A 27 0.03 0.87 -9.65
CA ARG A 27 0.89 1.79 -10.42
C ARG A 27 2.35 1.38 -10.25
N GLN A 28 3.11 1.36 -11.34
CA GLN A 28 4.50 0.90 -11.31
C GLN A 28 5.41 1.77 -10.45
N GLU A 29 5.25 3.09 -10.55
CA GLU A 29 6.00 4.05 -9.75
C GLU A 29 5.19 4.49 -8.52
N PRO A 30 5.86 4.68 -7.36
CA PRO A 30 5.20 5.20 -6.19
C PRO A 30 4.73 6.65 -6.44
N VAL A 31 3.58 7.01 -5.87
CA VAL A 31 3.10 8.39 -5.79
C VAL A 31 4.06 9.23 -4.92
N LYS A 32 4.65 8.60 -3.89
CA LYS A 32 5.67 9.18 -3.02
C LYS A 32 6.71 8.12 -2.70
N SER A 33 7.97 8.37 -3.05
CA SER A 33 9.10 7.49 -2.69
C SER A 33 9.47 7.64 -1.21
N SER A 34 9.95 6.56 -0.59
CA SER A 34 10.55 6.61 0.74
C SER A 34 11.95 7.23 0.78
N GLY A 35 12.55 7.48 -0.38
CA GLY A 35 13.97 7.82 -0.51
C GLY A 35 14.91 6.61 -0.39
N ASN A 36 14.38 5.40 -0.20
CA ASN A 36 15.13 4.16 -0.19
C ASN A 36 14.63 3.22 -1.32
N PRO A 37 15.38 3.06 -2.42
CA PRO A 37 14.95 2.25 -3.56
C PRO A 37 14.68 0.77 -3.23
N MET A 38 15.45 0.19 -2.31
CA MET A 38 15.27 -1.21 -1.90
C MET A 38 13.97 -1.40 -1.12
N PHE A 39 13.62 -0.43 -0.28
CA PHE A 39 12.34 -0.44 0.42
C PHE A 39 11.16 -0.26 -0.55
N ASP A 40 11.26 0.71 -1.45
CA ASP A 40 10.21 0.97 -2.45
C ASP A 40 9.99 -0.24 -3.37
N ASP A 41 11.06 -0.91 -3.80
CA ASP A 41 10.97 -2.12 -4.63
C ASP A 41 10.39 -3.32 -3.86
N SER A 42 10.77 -3.49 -2.59
CA SER A 42 10.20 -4.54 -1.74
C SER A 42 8.69 -4.34 -1.52
N ALA A 43 8.26 -3.09 -1.30
CA ALA A 43 6.86 -2.72 -1.15
C ALA A 43 6.09 -2.95 -2.46
N ARG A 44 6.67 -2.58 -3.60
CA ARG A 44 6.11 -2.85 -4.93
C ARG A 44 5.97 -4.34 -5.18
N THR A 45 7.00 -5.13 -4.91
CA THR A 45 7.01 -6.58 -5.11
C THR A 45 5.94 -7.27 -4.26
N MET A 46 5.76 -6.83 -3.01
CA MET A 46 4.66 -7.30 -2.16
C MET A 46 3.28 -7.03 -2.79
N LEU A 47 3.05 -5.83 -3.31
CA LEU A 47 1.78 -5.47 -3.95
C LEU A 47 1.53 -6.25 -5.25
N LEU A 48 2.58 -6.46 -6.05
CA LEU A 48 2.49 -7.27 -7.28
C LEU A 48 2.15 -8.72 -6.96
N LYS A 49 2.75 -9.29 -5.91
CA LYS A 49 2.41 -10.64 -5.45
C LYS A 49 0.93 -10.75 -5.04
N LEU A 50 0.42 -9.78 -4.29
CA LEU A 50 -1.01 -9.75 -3.90
C LEU A 50 -1.94 -9.66 -5.11
N LEU A 51 -1.54 -8.91 -6.15
CA LEU A 51 -2.25 -8.81 -7.42
C LEU A 51 -2.24 -10.14 -8.17
N ASP A 52 -1.06 -10.75 -8.34
CA ASP A 52 -0.88 -12.01 -9.08
C ASP A 52 -1.64 -13.17 -8.42
N ASP A 53 -1.54 -13.28 -7.09
CA ASP A 53 -2.23 -14.29 -6.29
C ASP A 53 -3.75 -14.02 -6.17
N LYS A 54 -4.23 -12.84 -6.64
CA LYS A 54 -5.60 -12.34 -6.45
C LYS A 54 -6.05 -12.43 -4.99
N THR A 55 -5.15 -12.05 -4.09
CA THR A 55 -5.38 -12.17 -2.65
C THR A 55 -6.59 -11.32 -2.24
N PRO A 56 -7.60 -11.90 -1.57
CA PRO A 56 -8.74 -11.12 -1.06
C PRO A 56 -8.30 -10.22 0.09
N LEU A 57 -8.53 -8.92 -0.09
CA LEU A 57 -8.36 -7.92 0.96
C LEU A 57 -9.49 -8.04 2.00
N PRO A 58 -9.24 -7.61 3.25
CA PRO A 58 -10.27 -7.60 4.28
C PRO A 58 -11.51 -6.85 3.82
N THR A 59 -12.69 -7.39 4.12
CA THR A 59 -13.95 -6.71 3.81
C THR A 59 -14.04 -5.44 4.66
N PRO A 60 -14.24 -4.26 4.05
CA PRO A 60 -14.39 -3.02 4.81
C PRO A 60 -15.68 -3.03 5.63
N PRO A 61 -15.76 -2.22 6.70
CA PRO A 61 -17.02 -1.99 7.42
C PRO A 61 -18.13 -1.52 6.48
N LYS A 62 -19.38 -1.89 6.77
CA LYS A 62 -20.54 -1.62 5.88
C LYS A 62 -20.72 -0.13 5.60
N GLU A 63 -20.36 0.71 6.55
CA GLU A 63 -20.49 2.16 6.51
C GLU A 63 -19.56 2.80 5.45
N VAL A 64 -18.49 2.10 5.07
CA VAL A 64 -17.47 2.60 4.15
C VAL A 64 -17.22 1.65 2.97
N ASP A 65 -18.02 0.59 2.81
CA ASP A 65 -17.83 -0.43 1.78
C ASP A 65 -17.78 0.16 0.36
N GLU A 66 -18.68 1.12 0.07
CA GLU A 66 -18.74 1.83 -1.21
C GLU A 66 -17.55 2.79 -1.44
N GLN A 67 -16.82 3.15 -0.38
CA GLN A 67 -15.63 4.00 -0.46
C GLN A 67 -14.38 3.22 -0.87
N TYR A 68 -14.38 1.89 -0.73
CA TYR A 68 -13.22 1.04 -1.04
C TYR A 68 -13.46 0.11 -2.24
N ARG A 69 -14.68 -0.39 -2.44
CA ARG A 69 -14.98 -1.26 -3.59
C ARG A 69 -14.96 -0.51 -4.90
N SER A 70 -14.32 -1.10 -5.92
CA SER A 70 -14.22 -0.48 -7.27
C SER A 70 -13.60 0.91 -7.25
N ARG A 71 -12.74 1.21 -6.27
CA ARG A 71 -12.08 2.50 -6.15
C ARG A 71 -10.59 2.41 -6.38
N LYS A 72 -10.06 3.55 -6.79
CA LYS A 72 -8.63 3.85 -6.75
C LYS A 72 -8.29 4.32 -5.35
N VAL A 73 -7.30 3.69 -4.73
CA VAL A 73 -6.88 3.96 -3.35
C VAL A 73 -5.39 4.23 -3.32
N GLN A 74 -4.98 5.13 -2.42
CA GLN A 74 -3.58 5.35 -2.10
C GLN A 74 -3.25 4.58 -0.83
N LEU A 75 -2.26 3.70 -0.91
CA LEU A 75 -1.78 2.90 0.20
C LEU A 75 -0.44 3.44 0.67
N SER A 76 -0.37 3.78 1.95
CA SER A 76 0.89 4.16 2.62
C SER A 76 1.49 2.92 3.28
N ILE A 77 2.75 2.60 2.94
CA ILE A 77 3.51 1.49 3.51
C ILE A 77 4.67 2.07 4.32
N LEU A 78 4.75 1.66 5.58
CA LEU A 78 5.72 2.16 6.56
C LEU A 78 6.80 1.10 6.83
N GLY A 79 8.03 1.55 7.06
CA GLY A 79 9.12 0.65 7.47
C GLY A 79 9.05 0.23 8.95
N ASP A 80 8.33 0.98 9.78
CA ASP A 80 8.06 0.66 11.18
C ASP A 80 6.63 0.10 11.33
N PRO A 81 6.45 -1.13 11.84
CA PRO A 81 5.13 -1.70 12.14
C PRO A 81 4.30 -0.88 13.13
N HIS A 82 4.96 -0.08 13.97
CA HIS A 82 4.35 0.87 14.91
C HIS A 82 4.42 2.31 14.40
N GLY A 83 4.74 2.51 13.12
CA GLY A 83 4.84 3.81 12.50
C GLY A 83 3.49 4.53 12.46
N ASP A 84 3.55 5.86 12.54
CA ASP A 84 2.37 6.71 12.39
C ASP A 84 2.14 7.03 10.90
N PRO A 85 1.05 6.52 10.28
CA PRO A 85 0.75 6.76 8.87
C PRO A 85 0.43 8.22 8.56
N SER A 86 0.11 9.05 9.56
CA SER A 86 -0.08 10.49 9.38
C SER A 86 1.16 11.19 8.83
N ARG A 87 2.35 10.62 9.12
CA ARG A 87 3.66 11.11 8.67
C ARG A 87 3.96 10.75 7.22
N CYS A 88 3.13 9.92 6.58
CA CYS A 88 3.24 9.61 5.15
C CYS A 88 2.59 10.63 4.23
N LYS A 89 1.89 11.63 4.77
CA LYS A 89 1.31 12.73 4.01
C LYS A 89 2.41 13.61 3.43
#